data_AF-A0AAV2PUK2-F1
#
_entry.id   AF-A0AAV2PUK2-F1
#
_cell.length_a   1.000
_cell.length_b   1.000
_cell.length_c   1.000
_cell.angle_alpha   90.00
_cell.angle_beta   90.00
_cell.angle_gamma   90.00
#
_symmetry.space_group_name_H-M   'P 1'
#
loop_
_entity.id
_entity.type
_entity.pdbx_description
1 polymer ?
#
loop_
_entity_poly.entity_id
_entity_poly.type
_entity_poly.pdbx_seq_one_letter_code
_entity_poly.pdbx_strand_id
1 'polypeptide(L)'
;GKTTVAIVSLMPYEWLQEFENGKVKKRGDDYESYKKIFGHKLVEQTCRLFPTIRDHIDYVEIGTPLTNRYYLGAPRGEIYGMDHTMERFSPYINGVLRSQTDITGLYLTGQDIVSCGFSGGLWGGVFAAQAVLNRNVMEDLTALHKQIIQSIDG
;
A
#
# COMPACT_ATOMS: atom_id res chain seq x y z
N GLY A 1 18.75 -2.14 -20.37
CA GLY A 1 18.26 -1.69 -19.05
C GLY A 1 17.63 -2.86 -18.33
N LYS A 2 17.49 -2.81 -17.00
CA LYS A 2 16.73 -3.78 -16.22
C LYS A 2 15.34 -3.21 -15.94
N THR A 3 14.32 -4.05 -15.98
CA THR A 3 12.92 -3.69 -15.69
C THR A 3 12.40 -4.58 -14.58
N THR A 4 11.59 -4.01 -13.70
CA THR A 4 10.92 -4.76 -12.62
C THR A 4 9.44 -4.89 -12.94
N VAL A 5 8.89 -6.08 -12.74
CA VAL A 5 7.45 -6.35 -12.80
C VAL A 5 6.97 -6.66 -11.39
N ALA A 6 5.96 -5.93 -10.92
CA ALA A 6 5.28 -6.22 -9.67
C ALA A 6 4.02 -7.04 -9.95
N ILE A 7 3.94 -8.24 -9.39
CA ILE A 7 2.76 -9.11 -9.48
C ILE A 7 2.14 -9.16 -8.09
N VAL A 8 0.88 -8.76 -7.98
CA VAL A 8 0.16 -8.67 -6.71
C VAL A 8 -1.09 -9.53 -6.78
N SER A 9 -1.30 -10.35 -5.74
CA SER A 9 -2.51 -11.13 -5.54
C SER A 9 -2.88 -11.13 -4.06
N LEU A 10 -4.14 -11.42 -3.78
CA LEU A 10 -4.63 -11.59 -2.41
C LEU A 10 -4.30 -13.00 -1.90
N MET A 11 -3.98 -13.10 -0.62
CA MET A 11 -3.71 -14.34 0.09
C MET A 11 -4.29 -14.22 1.50
N PRO A 12 -5.16 -15.14 1.94
CA PRO A 12 -5.67 -15.16 3.31
C PRO A 12 -4.51 -15.28 4.30
N TYR A 13 -4.50 -14.44 5.34
CA TYR A 13 -3.44 -14.46 6.34
C TYR A 13 -3.44 -15.78 7.12
N GLU A 14 -4.62 -16.36 7.33
CA GLU A 14 -4.87 -17.59 8.09
C GLU A 14 -4.05 -18.76 7.54
N TRP A 15 -3.80 -18.78 6.22
CA TRP A 15 -2.98 -19.81 5.56
C TRP A 15 -1.51 -19.79 6.00
N LEU A 16 -1.07 -18.72 6.67
CA LEU A 16 0.31 -18.54 7.13
C LEU A 16 0.42 -18.48 8.65
N GLN A 17 -0.69 -18.67 9.37
CA GLN A 17 -0.75 -18.43 10.80
C GLN A 17 0.26 -19.27 11.59
N GLU A 18 0.51 -20.52 11.18
CA GLU A 18 1.50 -21.40 11.82
C GLU A 18 2.93 -20.83 11.78
N PHE A 19 3.24 -19.98 10.79
CA PHE A 19 4.58 -19.39 10.62
C PHE A 19 4.71 -18.00 11.24
N GLU A 20 3.66 -17.46 11.86
CA GLU A 20 3.59 -16.04 12.22
C GLU A 20 4.60 -15.61 13.28
N ASN A 21 4.93 -16.52 14.20
CA ASN A 21 5.91 -16.30 15.27
C ASN A 21 7.36 -16.60 14.83
N GLY A 22 7.54 -17.08 13.59
CA GLY A 22 8.86 -17.33 13.03
C GLY A 22 9.60 -16.02 12.74
N LYS A 23 10.93 -16.03 12.94
CA LYS A 23 11.79 -14.86 12.67
C LYS A 23 11.84 -14.57 11.17
N VAL A 24 11.81 -13.29 10.79
CA VAL A 24 11.92 -12.86 9.38
C VAL A 24 13.17 -13.48 8.73
N LYS A 25 13.04 -13.96 7.49
CA LYS A 25 14.06 -14.73 6.74
C LYS A 25 14.51 -16.06 7.40
N LYS A 26 13.88 -16.48 8.50
CA LYS A 26 14.19 -17.71 9.25
C LYS A 26 12.90 -18.38 9.77
N ARG A 27 11.88 -18.51 8.92
CA ARG A 27 10.59 -19.17 9.24
C ARG A 27 10.56 -20.67 8.94
N GLY A 28 11.70 -21.23 8.55
CA GLY A 28 11.84 -22.65 8.19
C GLY A 28 11.57 -22.93 6.72
N ASP A 29 11.97 -24.11 6.29
CA ASP A 29 11.91 -24.55 4.89
C ASP A 29 10.47 -24.79 4.43
N ASP A 30 9.57 -25.16 5.34
CA ASP A 30 8.14 -25.33 5.06
C ASP A 30 7.50 -24.01 4.61
N TYR A 31 7.74 -22.92 5.35
CA TYR A 31 7.29 -21.57 4.96
C TYR A 31 7.87 -21.14 3.61
N GLU A 32 9.18 -21.33 3.41
CA GLU A 32 9.83 -20.93 2.16
C GLU A 32 9.32 -21.73 0.96
N SER A 33 9.05 -23.03 1.14
CA SER A 33 8.44 -23.87 0.12
C SER A 33 7.00 -23.45 -0.17
N TYR A 34 6.20 -23.23 0.88
CA TYR A 34 4.81 -22.78 0.75
C TYR A 34 4.71 -21.45 0.01
N LYS A 35 5.50 -20.46 0.40
CA LYS A 35 5.63 -19.15 -0.27
C LYS A 35 5.98 -19.30 -1.76
N LYS A 36 6.95 -20.17 -2.07
CA LYS A 36 7.38 -20.41 -3.45
C LYS A 36 6.28 -21.03 -4.30
N ILE A 37 5.48 -21.95 -3.77
CA ILE A 37 4.36 -22.55 -4.54
C ILE A 37 3.42 -21.47 -5.10
N PHE A 38 3.00 -20.51 -4.28
CA PHE A 38 2.12 -19.43 -4.73
C PHE A 38 2.83 -18.44 -5.64
N GLY A 39 4.03 -17.98 -5.27
CA GLY A 39 4.76 -17.00 -6.09
C GLY A 39 5.13 -17.54 -7.47
N HIS A 40 5.55 -18.80 -7.58
CA HIS A 40 5.85 -19.41 -8.88
C HIS A 40 4.59 -19.62 -9.73
N LYS A 41 3.44 -19.94 -9.12
CA LYS A 41 2.15 -19.97 -9.84
C LYS A 41 1.81 -18.60 -10.44
N LEU A 42 2.01 -17.52 -9.69
CA LEU A 42 1.79 -16.16 -10.18
C LEU A 42 2.72 -15.83 -11.36
N VAL A 43 4.01 -16.14 -11.23
CA VAL A 43 5.00 -15.96 -12.32
C VAL A 43 4.59 -16.78 -13.55
N GLU A 44 4.16 -18.02 -13.38
CA GLU A 44 3.71 -18.87 -14.48
C GLU A 44 2.50 -18.26 -15.21
N GLN A 45 1.49 -17.77 -14.48
CA GLN A 45 0.33 -17.10 -15.07
C GLN A 45 0.75 -15.83 -15.83
N THR A 46 1.65 -15.02 -15.26
CA THR A 46 2.17 -13.83 -15.95
C THR A 46 2.91 -14.22 -17.23
N CYS A 47 3.74 -15.27 -17.22
CA CYS A 47 4.41 -15.78 -18.41
C CYS A 47 3.43 -16.38 -19.43
N ARG A 48 2.26 -16.88 -19.03
CA ARG A 48 1.23 -17.32 -19.99
C ARG A 48 0.58 -16.14 -20.71
N LEU A 49 0.37 -15.03 -20.00
CA LEU A 49 -0.19 -13.80 -20.58
C LEU A 49 0.84 -13.03 -21.40
N PHE A 50 2.10 -13.06 -20.99
CA PHE A 50 3.21 -12.36 -21.62
C PHE A 50 4.39 -13.31 -21.87
N PRO A 51 4.32 -14.22 -22.87
CA PRO A 51 5.29 -15.29 -23.07
C PRO A 51 6.74 -14.83 -23.21
N THR A 52 6.96 -13.65 -23.78
CA THR A 52 8.29 -13.09 -24.04
C THR A 52 9.08 -12.81 -22.78
N ILE A 53 8.45 -12.65 -21.62
CA ILE A 53 9.18 -12.33 -20.38
C ILE A 53 9.92 -13.53 -19.79
N ARG A 54 9.51 -14.77 -20.11
CA ARG A 54 9.97 -15.99 -19.43
C ARG A 54 11.50 -16.12 -19.45
N ASP A 55 12.10 -15.91 -20.61
CA ASP A 55 13.55 -16.04 -20.80
C ASP A 55 14.33 -14.79 -20.38
N HIS A 56 13.63 -13.78 -19.84
CA HIS A 56 14.20 -12.51 -19.38
C HIS A 56 14.09 -12.33 -17.85
N ILE A 57 13.68 -13.37 -17.11
CA ILE A 57 13.58 -13.33 -15.65
C ILE A 57 14.97 -13.61 -15.04
N ASP A 58 15.65 -12.55 -14.61
CA ASP A 58 16.93 -12.66 -13.89
C ASP A 58 16.76 -13.06 -12.41
N TYR A 59 15.67 -12.61 -11.77
CA TYR A 59 15.46 -12.75 -10.33
C TYR A 59 13.98 -12.69 -9.97
N VAL A 60 13.57 -13.46 -8.97
CA VAL A 60 12.21 -13.47 -8.40
C VAL A 60 12.30 -13.34 -6.89
N GLU A 61 11.69 -12.28 -6.35
CA GLU A 61 11.45 -12.12 -4.91
C GLU A 61 9.96 -12.30 -4.63
N ILE A 62 9.65 -13.07 -3.58
CA ILE A 62 8.27 -13.40 -3.21
C ILE A 62 8.06 -12.97 -1.76
N GLY A 63 7.07 -12.10 -1.55
CA GLY A 63 6.56 -11.72 -0.24
C GLY A 63 5.24 -12.42 0.08
N THR A 64 4.85 -12.39 1.35
CA THR A 64 3.54 -12.87 1.83
C THR A 64 2.93 -11.86 2.82
N PRO A 65 1.68 -12.03 3.28
CA PRO A 65 1.14 -11.21 4.39
C PRO A 65 2.07 -11.09 5.61
N LEU A 66 2.79 -12.15 5.98
CA LEU A 66 3.80 -12.09 7.07
C LEU A 66 5.03 -11.24 6.75
N THR A 67 5.32 -11.01 5.47
CA THR A 67 6.35 -10.07 5.00
C THR A 67 5.86 -8.64 5.24
N ASN A 68 4.62 -8.33 4.84
CA ASN A 68 4.01 -7.02 5.03
C ASN A 68 3.83 -6.69 6.52
N ARG A 69 3.39 -7.65 7.34
CA ARG A 69 3.28 -7.47 8.79
C ARG A 69 4.60 -7.04 9.43
N TYR A 70 5.71 -7.59 8.96
CA TYR A 70 7.03 -7.26 9.50
C TYR A 70 7.55 -5.91 9.01
N TYR A 71 7.51 -5.64 7.70
CA TYR A 71 8.15 -4.45 7.13
C TYR A 71 7.26 -3.20 7.13
N LEU A 72 5.94 -3.37 7.08
CA LEU A 72 4.96 -2.27 7.01
C LEU A 72 4.17 -2.09 8.30
N GLY A 73 4.31 -3.00 9.27
CA GLY A 73 3.51 -2.98 10.50
C GLY A 73 2.03 -3.30 10.27
N ALA A 74 1.67 -3.80 9.07
CA ALA A 74 0.31 -4.18 8.68
C ALA A 74 -0.17 -5.37 9.53
N PRO A 75 -1.10 -5.22 10.50
CA PRO A 75 -1.39 -6.26 11.50
C PRO A 75 -1.77 -7.62 10.91
N ARG A 76 -2.45 -7.63 9.75
CA ARG A 76 -2.79 -8.85 9.01
C ARG A 76 -2.19 -8.88 7.60
N GLY A 77 -1.12 -8.12 7.38
CA GLY A 77 -0.38 -8.11 6.13
C GLY A 77 -1.12 -7.47 4.95
N GLU A 78 -2.17 -6.71 5.24
CA GLU A 78 -2.93 -5.92 4.28
C GLU A 78 -2.04 -4.94 3.51
N ILE A 79 -2.21 -4.89 2.20
CA ILE A 79 -1.45 -4.00 1.29
C ILE A 79 -2.21 -2.70 0.96
N TYR A 80 -3.51 -2.67 1.26
CA TYR A 80 -4.43 -1.59 0.90
C TYR A 80 -5.19 -1.01 2.09
N GLY A 81 -4.67 -1.19 3.30
CA GLY A 81 -5.30 -0.70 4.53
C GLY A 81 -6.59 -1.47 4.83
N MET A 82 -7.60 -0.76 5.32
CA MET A 82 -8.88 -1.33 5.74
C MET A 82 -9.67 -1.95 4.57
N ASP A 83 -10.46 -2.97 4.90
CA ASP A 83 -11.30 -3.67 3.94
C ASP A 83 -12.30 -2.75 3.24
N HIS A 84 -12.46 -2.92 1.94
CA HIS A 84 -13.32 -2.09 1.10
C HIS A 84 -14.78 -2.54 1.15
N THR A 85 -15.35 -2.61 2.37
CA THR A 85 -16.75 -2.97 2.60
C THR A 85 -17.67 -1.78 2.38
N MET A 86 -18.96 -2.02 2.14
CA MET A 86 -19.97 -0.95 2.09
C MET A 86 -20.05 -0.18 3.42
N GLU A 87 -19.86 -0.87 4.55
CA GLU A 87 -19.85 -0.27 5.87
C GLU A 87 -18.72 0.74 6.05
N ARG A 88 -17.50 0.39 5.58
CA ARG A 88 -16.35 1.30 5.61
C ARG A 88 -16.66 2.63 4.90
N PHE A 89 -17.36 2.57 3.78
CA PHE A 89 -17.69 3.75 2.98
C PHE A 89 -19.05 4.38 3.37
N SER A 90 -19.64 3.98 4.49
CA SER A 90 -20.85 4.63 5.00
C SER A 90 -20.58 6.10 5.37
N PRO A 91 -21.59 6.98 5.32
CA PRO A 91 -21.44 8.38 5.73
C PRO A 91 -20.93 8.53 7.17
N TYR A 92 -21.37 7.63 8.06
CA TYR A 92 -20.95 7.63 9.45
C TYR A 92 -19.45 7.36 9.58
N ILE A 93 -18.95 6.26 8.99
CA ILE A 93 -17.53 5.91 9.07
C ILE A 93 -16.66 6.97 8.40
N ASN A 94 -17.05 7.54 7.25
CA ASN A 94 -16.31 8.64 6.63
C ASN A 94 -16.25 9.90 7.51
N GLY A 95 -17.28 10.17 8.33
CA GLY A 95 -17.27 11.28 9.29
C GLY A 95 -16.29 11.07 10.46
N VAL A 96 -16.06 9.81 10.86
CA VAL A 96 -15.14 9.44 11.94
C VAL A 96 -13.71 9.25 11.42
N LEU A 97 -13.56 8.65 10.24
CA LEU A 97 -12.31 8.34 9.57
C LEU A 97 -11.81 9.55 8.77
N ARG A 98 -11.44 10.60 9.50
CA ARG A 98 -10.96 11.87 8.96
C ARG A 98 -9.64 12.27 9.60
N SER A 99 -8.92 13.19 8.98
CA SER A 99 -7.62 13.63 9.48
C SER A 99 -7.66 14.30 10.85
N GLN A 100 -8.73 15.02 11.19
CA GLN A 100 -8.84 15.65 12.50
C GLN A 100 -9.51 14.68 13.48
N THR A 101 -8.86 14.42 14.62
CA THR A 101 -9.45 13.59 15.68
C THR A 101 -10.15 14.44 16.73
N ASP A 102 -10.84 13.80 17.68
CA ASP A 102 -11.41 14.48 18.85
C ASP A 102 -10.35 14.82 19.91
N ILE A 103 -9.12 14.32 19.75
CA ILE A 103 -7.98 14.65 20.61
C ILE A 103 -7.27 15.86 20.02
N THR A 104 -7.25 16.96 20.78
CA THR A 104 -6.61 18.20 20.34
C THR A 104 -5.13 17.99 20.08
N GLY A 105 -4.66 18.41 18.90
CA GLY A 105 -3.27 18.27 18.47
C GLY A 105 -2.91 16.91 17.87
N LEU A 106 -3.84 15.95 17.84
CA LEU A 106 -3.64 14.65 17.19
C LEU A 106 -4.36 14.61 15.83
N TYR A 107 -3.60 14.36 14.78
CA TYR A 107 -4.09 14.27 13.40
C TYR A 107 -3.69 12.95 12.77
N LEU A 108 -4.55 12.44 11.90
CA LEU A 108 -4.36 11.19 11.16
C LEU A 108 -4.07 11.47 9.69
N THR A 109 -3.20 10.64 9.13
CA THR A 109 -2.83 10.63 7.71
C THR A 109 -2.68 9.19 7.23
N GLY A 110 -2.38 9.01 5.95
CA GLY A 110 -2.25 7.72 5.30
C GLY A 110 -3.47 7.33 4.48
N GLN A 111 -3.36 6.18 3.82
CA GLN A 111 -4.29 5.75 2.78
C GLN A 111 -5.74 5.60 3.27
N ASP A 112 -5.91 5.20 4.52
CA ASP A 112 -7.20 4.88 5.10
C ASP A 112 -8.09 6.10 5.33
N ILE A 113 -7.52 7.31 5.40
CA ILE A 113 -8.29 8.56 5.41
C ILE A 113 -9.10 8.74 4.12
N VAL A 114 -8.74 8.05 3.04
CA VAL A 114 -9.39 8.18 1.74
C VAL A 114 -9.92 6.85 1.23
N SER A 115 -9.02 5.91 0.90
CA SER A 115 -9.39 4.60 0.37
C SER A 115 -8.20 3.64 0.41
N CYS A 116 -7.30 3.65 -0.56
CA CYS A 116 -6.14 2.78 -0.53
C CYS A 116 -5.03 3.24 -1.48
N GLY A 117 -3.88 2.58 -1.35
CA GLY A 117 -2.76 2.70 -2.25
C GLY A 117 -2.07 4.05 -2.16
N PHE A 118 -1.16 4.26 -3.11
CA PHE A 118 -0.34 5.47 -3.18
C PHE A 118 -1.19 6.75 -3.23
N SER A 119 -2.19 6.80 -4.10
CA SER A 119 -3.06 7.97 -4.25
C SER A 119 -3.84 8.27 -2.97
N GLY A 120 -4.37 7.24 -2.29
CA GLY A 120 -5.02 7.43 -1.00
C GLY A 120 -4.07 8.00 0.05
N GLY A 121 -2.83 7.48 0.11
CA GLY A 121 -1.81 7.99 1.04
C GLY A 121 -1.41 9.43 0.75
N LEU A 122 -1.25 9.78 -0.52
CA LEU A 122 -0.96 11.15 -0.98
C LEU A 122 -2.05 12.12 -0.52
N TRP A 123 -3.31 11.80 -0.83
CA TRP A 123 -4.45 12.65 -0.45
C TRP A 123 -4.66 12.70 1.06
N GLY A 124 -4.45 11.58 1.77
CA GLY A 124 -4.44 11.57 3.24
C GLY A 124 -3.38 12.50 3.84
N GLY A 125 -2.23 12.67 3.17
CA GLY A 125 -1.21 13.65 3.55
C GLY A 125 -1.70 15.08 3.40
N VAL A 126 -2.29 15.40 2.25
CA VAL A 126 -2.88 16.72 1.97
C VAL A 126 -3.98 17.07 2.97
N PHE A 127 -4.91 16.15 3.24
CA PHE A 127 -6.01 16.38 4.17
C PHE A 127 -5.52 16.56 5.61
N ALA A 128 -4.48 15.83 6.02
CA ALA A 128 -3.85 16.04 7.32
C ALA A 128 -3.21 17.43 7.42
N ALA A 129 -2.45 17.85 6.40
CA ALA A 129 -1.85 19.18 6.37
C ALA A 129 -2.92 20.30 6.41
N GLN A 130 -4.02 20.13 5.66
CA GLN A 130 -5.15 21.06 5.68
C GLN A 130 -5.80 21.14 7.08
N ALA A 131 -5.99 20.00 7.74
CA ALA A 131 -6.56 19.96 9.09
C ALA A 131 -5.63 20.61 10.14
N VAL A 132 -4.31 20.46 10.00
CA VAL A 132 -3.31 21.08 10.89
C VAL A 132 -3.23 22.60 10.66
N LEU A 133 -3.17 23.04 9.41
CA LEU A 133 -2.96 24.45 9.04
C LEU A 133 -4.26 25.27 9.01
N ASN A 134 -5.41 24.60 9.03
CA ASN A 134 -6.73 25.20 8.91
C ASN A 134 -6.88 26.09 7.66
N ARG A 135 -6.41 25.61 6.51
CA ARG A 135 -6.48 26.30 5.21
C ARG A 135 -6.52 25.32 4.04
N ASN A 136 -6.95 25.79 2.87
CA ASN A 136 -7.01 24.98 1.67
C ASN A 136 -5.61 24.76 1.06
N VAL A 137 -4.94 23.69 1.50
CA VAL A 137 -3.58 23.35 1.06
C VAL A 137 -3.52 23.04 -0.44
N MET A 138 -4.60 22.53 -1.04
CA MET A 138 -4.63 22.27 -2.49
C MET A 138 -4.64 23.55 -3.31
N GLU A 139 -5.34 24.56 -2.82
CA GLU A 139 -5.34 25.89 -3.43
C GLU A 139 -3.96 26.54 -3.33
N ASP A 140 -3.31 26.44 -2.16
CA ASP A 140 -1.93 26.90 -1.95
C ASP A 140 -0.95 26.24 -2.95
N LEU A 141 -1.03 24.90 -3.09
CA LEU A 141 -0.17 24.15 -4.00
C LEU A 141 -0.42 24.53 -5.47
N THR A 142 -1.68 24.74 -5.84
CA THR A 142 -2.05 25.16 -7.20
C THR A 142 -1.52 26.56 -7.52
N ALA A 143 -1.63 27.49 -6.56
CA ALA A 143 -1.11 28.84 -6.70
C ALA A 143 0.42 28.85 -6.84
N LEU A 144 1.12 28.08 -6.00
CA LEU A 144 2.58 27.93 -6.06
C LEU A 144 3.02 27.34 -7.40
N HIS A 145 2.35 26.31 -7.90
CA HIS A 145 2.68 25.69 -9.19
C HIS A 145 2.60 26.70 -10.34
N LYS A 146 1.56 27.55 -10.37
CA LYS A 146 1.42 28.61 -11.38
C LYS A 146 2.57 29.61 -11.32
N GLN A 147 2.97 30.04 -10.12
CA GLN A 147 4.09 30.96 -9.93
C GLN A 147 5.41 30.36 -10.42
N ILE A 148 5.67 29.09 -10.12
CA ILE A 148 6.88 28.38 -10.57
C ILE A 148 6.93 28.31 -12.10
N ILE A 149 5.85 27.92 -12.76
CA ILE A 149 5.80 27.87 -14.23
C ILE A 149 6.08 29.25 -14.82
N GLN A 150 5.41 30.29 -14.31
CA GLN A 150 5.62 31.66 -14.78
C GLN A 150 7.07 32.13 -14.62
N SER A 151 7.79 31.68 -13.58
CA SER A 151 9.21 32.02 -13.38
C SER A 151 10.20 31.26 -14.26
N ILE A 152 9.79 30.15 -14.87
CA ILE A 152 10.63 29.37 -15.79
C ILE A 152 10.48 29.89 -17.22
N ASP A 153 9.29 30.38 -17.56
CA ASP A 153 8.94 30.86 -18.91
C ASP A 153 9.22 32.37 -19.12
N GLY A 154 9.66 33.10 -18.09
CA GLY A 154 9.97 34.54 -18.14
C GLY A 154 11.45 34.84 -17.93
#